data_AF-A0A2M9D0H8-F1
#
_entry.id   AF-A0A2M9D0H8-F1
#
_cell.length_a   1.000
_cell.length_b   1.000
_cell.length_c   1.000
_cell.angle_alpha   90.00
_cell.angle_beta   90.00
_cell.angle_gamma   90.00
#
_symmetry.space_group_name_H-M   'P 1'
#
loop_
_entity.id
_entity.type
_entity.pdbx_description
1 polymer ?
#
loop_
_entity_poly.entity_id
_entity_poly.type
_entity_poly.pdbx_seq_one_letter_code
_entity_poly.pdbx_strand_id
1 'polypeptide(L)'
;MITGGAPRARAVDVGAYADPRRPGRVVLVVLGVLLGLVVLVGPLVLYAVVSGEAHAEMYDEAYACDPDDTEGVLATDALLALVPPDATVGPVESGCDTDDRYRFAYVVVEGIDVETADAYYLAAATAQGFTRTTAGGSTCTSVDRDGRSIALEVSPDPEGVVVSLVAAADGKRQC
;
A
#
# COMPACT_ATOMS: atom_id res chain seq x y z
N MET A 1 6.14 -76.49 23.39
CA MET A 1 5.79 -75.74 24.62
C MET A 1 7.04 -75.53 25.43
N ILE A 2 7.51 -74.29 25.58
CA ILE A 2 7.98 -73.66 26.84
C ILE A 2 7.72 -72.16 26.59
N THR A 3 6.50 -71.70 26.90
CA THR A 3 6.22 -70.77 28.02
C THR A 3 6.88 -69.40 27.86
N GLY A 4 6.02 -68.40 27.64
CA GLY A 4 6.38 -66.98 27.63
C GLY A 4 6.80 -66.50 29.02
N GLY A 5 7.79 -65.61 29.05
CA GLY A 5 8.25 -64.91 30.25
C GLY A 5 8.28 -63.41 29.97
N ALA A 6 7.72 -62.64 30.90
CA ALA A 6 7.31 -61.24 30.77
C ALA A 6 8.42 -60.27 30.31
N PRO A 7 8.05 -59.19 29.59
CA PRO A 7 8.98 -58.16 29.15
C PRO A 7 9.60 -57.48 30.38
N ARG A 8 10.93 -57.53 30.47
CA ARG A 8 11.68 -56.81 31.51
C ARG A 8 11.54 -55.31 31.25
N ALA A 9 10.62 -54.67 31.96
CA ALA A 9 10.56 -53.22 32.05
C ALA A 9 11.90 -52.72 32.61
N ARG A 10 12.75 -52.16 31.74
CA ARG A 10 13.92 -51.42 32.18
C ARG A 10 13.40 -50.10 32.73
N ALA A 11 13.43 -49.96 34.05
CA ALA A 11 13.26 -48.66 34.68
C ALA A 11 14.37 -47.75 34.14
N VAL A 12 14.01 -46.84 33.23
CA VAL A 12 14.90 -45.75 32.86
C VAL A 12 14.87 -44.80 34.05
N ASP A 13 15.92 -44.89 34.86
CA ASP A 13 16.06 -44.10 36.07
C ASP A 13 16.28 -42.63 35.69
N VAL A 14 15.19 -41.85 35.68
CA VAL A 14 15.21 -40.40 35.46
C VAL A 14 15.81 -39.67 36.68
N GLY A 15 16.08 -40.38 37.79
CA GLY A 15 16.65 -39.84 39.03
C GLY A 15 18.08 -39.32 38.93
N ALA A 16 18.81 -39.64 37.85
CA ALA A 16 20.19 -39.17 37.66
C ALA A 16 20.31 -37.70 37.20
N TYR A 17 19.21 -37.03 36.85
CA TYR A 17 19.23 -35.63 36.40
C TYR A 17 18.96 -34.59 37.50
N ALA A 18 18.72 -35.02 38.74
CA ALA A 18 18.41 -34.14 39.86
C ALA A 18 19.44 -34.26 41.01
N ASP A 19 20.74 -34.16 40.70
CA ASP A 19 21.73 -33.81 41.73
C ASP A 19 21.79 -32.27 41.82
N PRO A 20 21.14 -31.62 42.80
CA PRO A 20 21.06 -30.16 42.89
C PRO A 20 22.41 -29.49 43.14
N ARG A 21 23.46 -30.26 43.45
CA ARG A 21 24.79 -29.74 43.81
C ARG A 21 25.75 -29.60 42.61
N ARG A 22 25.38 -30.13 41.45
CA ARG A 22 26.09 -29.90 40.20
C ARG A 22 25.08 -29.30 39.23
N PRO A 23 25.11 -27.98 38.94
CA PRO A 23 24.29 -27.46 37.86
C PRO A 23 24.60 -28.30 36.63
N GLY A 24 23.60 -29.08 36.19
CA GLY A 24 23.80 -30.05 35.13
C GLY A 24 24.42 -29.33 33.95
N ARG A 25 25.45 -29.91 33.33
CA ARG A 25 26.12 -29.30 32.15
C ARG A 25 25.12 -28.79 31.12
N VAL A 26 23.97 -29.47 31.02
CA VAL A 26 22.81 -29.06 30.22
C VAL A 26 22.30 -27.65 30.57
N VAL A 27 22.13 -27.31 31.84
CA VAL A 27 21.67 -25.98 32.29
C VAL A 27 22.64 -24.89 31.86
N LEU A 28 23.95 -25.13 32.02
CA LEU A 28 24.98 -24.19 31.60
C LEU A 28 25.01 -24.01 30.07
N VAL A 29 24.84 -25.10 29.32
CA VAL A 29 24.76 -25.05 27.85
C VAL A 29 23.52 -24.30 27.39
N VAL A 30 22.34 -24.59 27.97
CA VAL A 30 21.09 -23.90 27.64
C VAL A 30 21.20 -22.40 27.95
N LEU A 31 21.75 -22.04 29.11
CA LEU A 31 21.97 -20.63 29.47
C LEU A 31 22.93 -19.94 28.48
N GLY A 32 24.01 -20.63 28.09
CA GLY A 32 24.96 -20.11 27.11
C GLY A 32 24.34 -19.88 25.73
N VAL A 33 23.48 -20.79 25.27
CA VAL A 33 22.76 -20.64 23.99
C VAL A 33 21.78 -19.46 24.04
N LEU A 34 21.02 -19.33 25.13
CA LEU A 34 20.08 -18.21 25.31
C LEU A 34 20.81 -16.86 25.34
N LEU A 35 21.92 -16.77 26.08
CA LEU A 35 22.75 -15.57 26.13
C LEU A 35 23.34 -15.24 24.76
N GLY A 36 23.87 -16.25 24.04
CA GLY A 36 24.38 -16.06 22.69
C GLY A 36 23.33 -15.55 21.72
N LEU A 37 22.10 -16.06 21.81
CA LEU A 37 20.98 -15.64 20.96
C LEU A 37 20.57 -14.18 21.25
N VAL A 38 20.51 -13.78 22.51
CA VAL A 38 20.23 -12.38 22.89
C VAL A 38 21.31 -11.43 22.37
N VAL A 39 22.58 -11.81 22.47
CA VAL A 39 23.70 -10.99 21.97
C VAL A 39 23.68 -10.89 20.44
N LEU A 40 23.26 -11.94 19.73
CA LEU A 40 23.17 -11.94 18.26
C LEU A 40 21.95 -11.15 17.75
N VAL A 41 20.78 -11.35 18.35
CA VAL A 41 19.51 -10.77 17.88
C VAL A 41 19.31 -9.34 18.39
N GLY A 42 19.81 -9.01 19.59
CA GLY A 42 19.66 -7.68 20.19
C GLY A 42 20.10 -6.54 19.27
N PRO A 43 21.33 -6.57 18.70
CA PRO A 43 21.80 -5.54 17.78
C PRO A 43 20.98 -5.45 16.49
N LEU A 44 20.48 -6.58 15.97
CA LEU A 44 19.63 -6.60 14.77
C LEU A 44 18.29 -5.91 15.02
N VAL A 45 17.67 -6.16 16.18
CA VAL A 45 16.42 -5.50 16.58
C VAL A 45 16.65 -4.01 16.82
N LEU A 46 17.72 -3.65 17.53
CA LEU A 46 18.07 -2.25 17.77
C LEU A 46 18.35 -1.50 16.45
N TYR A 47 19.09 -2.13 15.53
CA TYR A 47 19.32 -1.60 14.20
C TYR A 47 18.01 -1.41 13.43
N ALA A 48 17.13 -2.42 13.43
CA ALA A 48 15.84 -2.35 12.75
C ALA A 48 14.94 -1.22 13.29
N VAL A 49 14.86 -1.05 14.61
CA VAL A 49 14.07 0.02 15.25
C VAL A 49 14.64 1.39 14.88
N VAL A 50 15.96 1.58 15.02
CA VAL A 50 16.61 2.86 14.68
C VAL A 50 16.50 3.16 13.18
N SER A 51 16.66 2.15 12.31
CA SER A 51 16.50 2.30 10.86
C SER A 51 15.03 2.50 10.44
N GLY A 52 14.08 2.03 11.24
CA GLY A 52 12.65 2.21 11.01
C GLY A 52 12.21 3.65 11.28
N GLU A 53 12.67 4.24 12.38
CA GLU A 53 12.41 5.66 12.70
C GLU A 53 13.13 6.58 11.70
N ALA A 54 14.38 6.29 11.34
CA ALA A 54 15.15 7.12 10.41
C ALA A 54 14.64 7.09 8.95
N HIS A 55 13.89 6.07 8.55
CA HIS A 55 13.26 6.00 7.23
C HIS A 55 11.81 6.47 7.21
N ALA A 56 11.11 6.54 8.33
CA ALA A 56 9.75 7.09 8.35
C ALA A 56 9.76 8.61 8.13
N GLU A 57 10.70 9.33 8.74
CA GLU A 57 10.69 10.81 8.70
C GLU A 57 11.21 11.40 7.38
N MET A 58 11.97 10.65 6.58
CA MET A 58 12.54 11.18 5.32
C MET A 58 11.62 11.00 4.10
N TYR A 59 10.53 10.24 4.23
CA TYR A 59 9.53 10.06 3.15
C TYR A 59 8.21 10.82 3.39
N ASP A 60 7.93 11.31 4.61
CA ASP A 60 6.67 12.02 4.89
C ASP A 60 6.71 13.50 4.51
N GLU A 61 7.85 14.21 4.63
CA GLU A 61 7.91 15.64 4.29
C GLU A 61 8.08 15.93 2.79
N ALA A 62 8.67 15.02 2.01
CA ALA A 62 8.96 15.27 0.59
C ALA A 62 7.73 15.08 -0.33
N TYR A 63 6.68 14.43 0.17
CA TYR A 63 5.48 14.11 -0.61
C TYR A 63 4.19 14.70 -0.04
N ALA A 64 4.25 15.37 1.13
CA ALA A 64 3.08 16.03 1.69
C ALA A 64 2.49 17.03 0.69
N CYS A 65 1.18 16.97 0.46
CA CYS A 65 0.47 17.92 -0.39
C CYS A 65 0.60 19.33 0.19
N ASP A 66 1.53 20.14 -0.35
CA ASP A 66 1.58 21.57 -0.07
C ASP A 66 0.27 22.23 -0.57
N PRO A 67 -0.51 22.88 0.32
CA PRO A 67 -1.76 23.55 -0.06
C PRO A 67 -1.55 24.74 -1.02
N ASP A 68 -0.33 25.28 -1.12
CA ASP A 68 0.02 26.39 -2.02
C ASP A 68 0.51 25.93 -3.40
N ASP A 69 0.52 24.62 -3.65
CA ASP A 69 1.01 24.05 -4.90
C ASP A 69 -0.02 24.17 -6.03
N THR A 70 0.41 24.87 -7.08
CA THR A 70 -0.31 25.13 -8.32
C THR A 70 -0.76 23.87 -9.08
N GLU A 71 -0.25 22.70 -8.72
CA GLU A 71 -0.60 21.43 -9.36
C GLU A 71 -2.08 21.04 -9.19
N GLY A 72 -2.71 21.37 -8.05
CA GLY A 72 -4.16 21.17 -7.88
C GLY A 72 -5.01 22.03 -8.82
N VAL A 73 -4.51 23.22 -9.17
CA VAL A 73 -5.13 24.12 -10.16
C VAL A 73 -4.97 23.55 -11.57
N LEU A 74 -3.77 23.05 -11.91
CA LEU A 74 -3.52 22.41 -13.21
C LEU A 74 -4.37 21.16 -13.43
N ALA A 75 -4.58 20.36 -12.38
CA ALA A 75 -5.46 19.20 -12.41
C ALA A 75 -6.94 19.61 -12.65
N THR A 76 -7.38 20.70 -12.01
CA THR A 76 -8.72 21.26 -12.19
C THR A 76 -8.94 21.79 -13.61
N ASP A 77 -7.99 22.56 -14.16
CA ASP A 77 -8.08 23.09 -15.52
C ASP A 77 -8.07 21.97 -16.56
N ALA A 78 -7.25 20.94 -16.36
CA ALA A 78 -7.22 19.76 -17.21
C ALA A 78 -8.56 19.02 -17.17
N LEU A 79 -9.16 18.87 -15.98
CA LEU A 79 -10.45 18.22 -15.80
C LEU A 79 -11.58 19.01 -16.50
N LEU A 80 -11.61 20.33 -16.33
CA LEU A 80 -12.58 21.20 -17.01
C LEU A 80 -12.42 21.21 -18.53
N ALA A 81 -11.19 21.12 -19.04
CA ALA A 81 -10.93 21.00 -20.48
C ALA A 81 -11.44 19.68 -21.07
N LEU A 82 -11.59 18.64 -20.24
CA LEU A 82 -12.16 17.37 -20.63
C LEU A 82 -13.69 17.36 -20.59
N VAL A 83 -14.36 18.31 -19.93
CA VAL A 83 -15.83 18.31 -19.85
C VAL A 83 -16.44 18.77 -21.19
N PRO A 84 -17.45 18.07 -21.73
CA PRO A 84 -18.25 18.57 -22.85
C PRO A 84 -18.85 19.96 -22.55
N PRO A 85 -18.85 20.90 -23.52
CA PRO A 85 -19.32 22.27 -23.29
C PRO A 85 -20.81 22.38 -22.99
N ASP A 86 -21.58 21.32 -23.25
CA ASP A 86 -23.02 21.21 -23.03
C ASP A 86 -23.38 20.39 -21.78
N ALA A 87 -22.40 19.85 -21.06
CA ALA A 87 -22.66 19.13 -19.82
C ALA A 87 -22.87 20.07 -18.62
N THR A 88 -23.78 19.71 -17.74
CA THR A 88 -23.94 20.38 -16.43
C THR A 88 -22.87 19.84 -15.48
N VAL A 89 -22.08 20.73 -14.90
CA VAL A 89 -20.93 20.39 -14.06
C VAL A 89 -21.20 20.85 -12.64
N GLY A 90 -21.10 19.90 -11.69
CA GLY A 90 -21.11 20.20 -10.26
C GLY A 90 -19.87 20.98 -9.81
N PRO A 91 -19.76 21.32 -8.52
CA PRO A 91 -18.54 21.92 -7.99
C PRO A 91 -17.35 20.96 -8.19
N VAL A 92 -16.20 21.51 -8.58
CA VAL A 92 -14.95 20.74 -8.58
C VAL A 92 -14.47 20.65 -7.15
N GLU A 93 -14.27 19.43 -6.67
CA GLU A 93 -13.65 19.17 -5.37
C GLU A 93 -12.22 18.70 -5.57
N SER A 94 -11.29 19.31 -4.85
CA SER A 94 -9.89 18.94 -4.86
C SER A 94 -9.44 18.61 -3.45
N GLY A 95 -8.66 17.55 -3.29
CA GLY A 95 -8.16 17.13 -2.00
C GLY A 95 -6.84 16.38 -2.08
N CYS A 96 -6.34 16.03 -0.90
CA CYS A 96 -5.22 15.12 -0.73
C CYS A 96 -5.74 13.86 -0.01
N ASP A 97 -5.37 12.70 -0.51
CA ASP A 97 -5.76 11.41 0.08
C ASP A 97 -4.97 11.11 1.37
N THR A 98 -5.47 10.24 2.24
CA THR A 98 -5.09 10.10 3.66
C THR A 98 -3.64 9.69 3.97
N ASP A 99 -2.86 9.33 2.95
CA ASP A 99 -1.41 9.08 3.09
C ASP A 99 -0.57 10.27 2.60
N ASP A 100 -1.20 11.41 2.29
CA ASP A 100 -0.65 12.61 1.69
C ASP A 100 0.06 12.42 0.33
N ARG A 101 -0.03 11.23 -0.28
CA ARG A 101 0.75 10.88 -1.49
C ARG A 101 0.08 11.23 -2.80
N TYR A 102 -1.22 11.46 -2.79
CA TYR A 102 -2.02 11.61 -4.01
C TYR A 102 -2.85 12.88 -3.93
N ARG A 103 -2.64 13.76 -4.90
CA ARG A 103 -3.56 14.86 -5.17
C ARG A 103 -4.65 14.34 -6.08
N PHE A 104 -5.89 14.62 -5.73
CA PHE A 104 -7.02 14.31 -6.57
C PHE A 104 -7.85 15.57 -6.80
N ALA A 105 -8.40 15.67 -8.00
CA ALA A 105 -9.50 16.57 -8.30
C ALA A 105 -10.60 15.72 -8.92
N TYR A 106 -11.83 15.88 -8.47
CA TYR A 106 -12.97 15.24 -9.09
C TYR A 106 -14.09 16.23 -9.35
N VAL A 107 -14.88 15.90 -10.36
CA VAL A 107 -16.05 16.68 -10.72
C VAL A 107 -17.19 15.74 -11.04
N VAL A 108 -18.38 16.10 -10.57
CA VAL A 108 -19.62 15.41 -10.91
C VAL A 108 -20.16 16.02 -12.19
N VAL A 109 -20.37 15.19 -13.20
CA VAL A 109 -20.98 15.59 -14.47
C VAL A 109 -22.39 15.02 -14.49
N GLU A 110 -23.37 15.90 -14.39
CA GLU A 110 -24.78 15.53 -14.29
C GLU A 110 -25.35 15.18 -15.67
N GLY A 111 -26.28 14.22 -15.70
CA GLY A 111 -27.10 13.95 -16.88
C GLY A 111 -26.39 13.25 -18.05
N ILE A 112 -25.15 12.77 -17.86
CA ILE A 112 -24.45 11.89 -18.79
C ILE A 112 -24.48 10.45 -18.26
N ASP A 113 -24.71 9.45 -19.11
CA ASP A 113 -24.56 8.06 -18.72
C ASP A 113 -23.07 7.64 -18.71
N VAL A 114 -22.74 6.65 -17.89
CA VAL A 114 -21.34 6.19 -17.71
C VAL A 114 -20.72 5.71 -19.01
N GLU A 115 -21.48 5.07 -19.91
CA GLU A 115 -20.93 4.54 -21.16
C GLU A 115 -20.57 5.66 -22.13
N THR A 116 -21.42 6.69 -22.24
CA THR A 116 -21.15 7.90 -23.03
C THR A 116 -20.00 8.70 -22.45
N ALA A 117 -19.96 8.85 -21.11
CA ALA A 117 -18.85 9.50 -20.42
C ALA A 117 -17.53 8.75 -20.65
N ASP A 118 -17.51 7.42 -20.45
CA ASP A 118 -16.35 6.56 -20.72
C ASP A 118 -15.85 6.79 -22.15
N ALA A 119 -16.73 6.70 -23.15
CA ALA A 119 -16.34 6.88 -24.54
C ALA A 119 -15.73 8.28 -24.82
N TYR A 120 -16.35 9.34 -24.30
CA TYR A 120 -15.89 10.72 -24.53
C TYR A 120 -14.58 11.01 -23.80
N TYR A 121 -14.52 10.74 -22.50
CA TYR A 121 -13.37 11.04 -21.65
C TYR A 121 -12.16 10.17 -22.02
N LEU A 122 -12.37 8.91 -22.40
CA LEU A 122 -11.27 8.09 -22.92
C LEU A 122 -10.79 8.54 -24.29
N ALA A 123 -11.67 8.95 -25.20
CA ALA A 123 -11.23 9.46 -26.49
C ALA A 123 -10.39 10.74 -26.31
N ALA A 124 -10.82 11.63 -25.42
CA ALA A 124 -10.10 12.84 -25.07
C ALA A 124 -8.74 12.54 -24.41
N ALA A 125 -8.71 11.64 -23.41
CA ALA A 125 -7.47 11.22 -22.74
C ALA A 125 -6.50 10.51 -23.71
N THR A 126 -7.00 9.66 -24.60
CA THR A 126 -6.18 8.98 -25.61
C THR A 126 -5.56 9.99 -26.59
N ALA A 127 -6.31 11.03 -26.99
CA ALA A 127 -5.79 12.10 -27.83
C ALA A 127 -4.67 12.91 -27.14
N GLN A 128 -4.67 12.92 -25.80
CA GLN A 128 -3.62 13.51 -24.97
C GLN A 128 -2.47 12.52 -24.65
N GLY A 129 -2.50 11.30 -25.20
CA GLY A 129 -1.44 10.30 -25.07
C GLY A 129 -1.59 9.34 -23.88
N PHE A 130 -2.75 9.28 -23.24
CA PHE A 130 -2.98 8.34 -22.15
C PHE A 130 -3.20 6.91 -22.67
N THR A 131 -2.73 5.92 -21.91
CA THR A 131 -2.95 4.49 -22.18
C THR A 131 -4.12 3.98 -21.35
N ARG A 132 -5.06 3.28 -22.00
CA ARG A 132 -6.25 2.69 -21.36
C ARG A 132 -5.89 1.43 -20.58
N THR A 133 -6.37 1.35 -19.34
CA THR A 133 -6.37 0.15 -18.50
C THR A 133 -7.77 -0.03 -17.88
N THR A 134 -8.18 -1.25 -17.57
CA THR A 134 -9.46 -1.53 -16.91
C THR A 134 -9.21 -2.42 -15.69
N ALA A 135 -9.60 -1.94 -14.51
CA ALA A 135 -9.39 -2.63 -13.24
C ALA A 135 -10.63 -2.47 -12.35
N GLY A 136 -11.09 -3.56 -11.70
CA GLY A 136 -12.13 -3.49 -10.66
C GLY A 136 -13.53 -3.00 -11.08
N GLY A 137 -13.79 -2.77 -12.37
CA GLY A 137 -15.06 -2.18 -12.85
C GLY A 137 -14.99 -0.68 -13.15
N SER A 138 -13.85 -0.03 -12.86
CA SER A 138 -13.54 1.33 -13.30
C SER A 138 -12.69 1.28 -14.57
N THR A 139 -12.99 2.14 -15.53
CA THR A 139 -12.03 2.42 -16.61
C THR A 139 -11.12 3.53 -16.16
N CYS A 140 -9.84 3.34 -16.39
CA CYS A 140 -8.84 4.35 -16.12
C CYS A 140 -7.97 4.58 -17.36
N THR A 141 -7.43 5.77 -17.47
CA THR A 141 -6.36 6.05 -18.43
C THR A 141 -5.20 6.65 -17.69
N SER A 142 -3.97 6.18 -17.95
CA SER A 142 -2.77 6.74 -17.33
C SER A 142 -1.77 7.23 -18.37
N VAL A 143 -1.06 8.31 -18.04
CA VAL A 143 0.10 8.78 -18.79
C VAL A 143 1.27 9.00 -17.84
N ASP A 144 2.47 8.59 -18.25
CA ASP A 144 3.71 9.02 -17.61
C ASP A 144 4.17 10.31 -18.31
N ARG A 145 4.06 11.43 -17.60
CA ARG A 145 4.55 12.72 -18.08
C ARG A 145 5.54 13.26 -17.05
N ASP A 146 6.76 13.51 -17.49
CA ASP A 146 7.83 14.07 -16.65
C ASP A 146 8.12 13.20 -15.39
N GLY A 147 7.90 11.88 -15.48
CA GLY A 147 8.09 10.93 -14.37
C GLY A 147 6.89 10.79 -13.43
N ARG A 148 5.71 11.30 -13.83
CA ARG A 148 4.49 11.35 -13.02
C ARG A 148 3.39 10.55 -13.68
N SER A 149 2.71 9.69 -12.90
CA SER A 149 1.54 8.96 -13.39
C SER A 149 0.28 9.78 -13.09
N ILE A 150 -0.39 10.25 -14.12
CA ILE A 150 -1.72 10.88 -14.00
C ILE A 150 -2.75 9.84 -14.41
N ALA A 151 -3.68 9.50 -13.52
CA ALA A 151 -4.78 8.60 -13.79
C ALA A 151 -6.10 9.38 -13.89
N LEU A 152 -6.85 9.19 -14.97
CA LEU A 152 -8.24 9.62 -15.09
C LEU A 152 -9.13 8.43 -14.81
N GLU A 153 -10.01 8.52 -13.82
CA GLU A 153 -10.99 7.51 -13.45
C GLU A 153 -12.40 8.05 -13.69
N VAL A 154 -13.28 7.22 -14.25
CA VAL A 154 -14.69 7.55 -14.50
C VAL A 154 -15.55 6.56 -13.74
N SER A 155 -16.36 7.04 -12.80
CA SER A 155 -17.14 6.23 -11.87
C SER A 155 -18.62 6.62 -11.86
N PRO A 156 -19.55 5.66 -11.71
CA PRO A 156 -20.99 5.95 -11.62
C PRO A 156 -21.33 6.71 -10.34
N ASP A 157 -22.27 7.65 -10.46
CA ASP A 157 -22.84 8.40 -9.33
C ASP A 157 -24.38 8.46 -9.43
N PRO A 158 -25.15 8.46 -8.33
CA PRO A 158 -26.61 8.57 -8.38
C PRO A 158 -27.13 9.79 -9.14
N GLU A 159 -26.36 10.88 -9.18
CA GLU A 159 -26.69 12.15 -9.83
C GLU A 159 -26.08 12.25 -11.25
N GLY A 160 -25.15 11.35 -11.62
CA GLY A 160 -24.51 11.33 -12.93
C GLY A 160 -23.23 10.47 -12.97
N VAL A 161 -22.12 11.10 -13.35
CA VAL A 161 -20.80 10.45 -13.44
C VAL A 161 -19.76 11.28 -12.73
N VAL A 162 -18.98 10.67 -11.86
CA VAL A 162 -17.81 11.30 -11.24
C VAL A 162 -16.61 11.06 -12.14
N VAL A 163 -15.99 12.14 -12.60
CA VAL A 163 -14.72 12.10 -13.32
C VAL A 163 -13.63 12.58 -12.36
N SER A 164 -12.71 11.68 -12.03
CA SER A 164 -11.64 11.91 -11.06
C SER A 164 -10.29 11.91 -11.77
N LEU A 165 -9.52 12.97 -11.61
CA LEU A 165 -8.12 13.04 -12.01
C LEU A 165 -7.25 12.87 -10.76
N VAL A 166 -6.42 11.84 -10.74
CA VAL A 166 -5.48 11.56 -9.67
C VAL A 166 -4.06 11.67 -10.21
N ALA A 167 -3.27 12.57 -9.63
CA ALA A 167 -1.83 12.65 -9.90
C ALA A 167 -1.05 11.89 -8.82
N ALA A 168 -0.28 10.88 -9.24
CA ALA A 168 0.67 10.17 -8.39
C ALA A 168 2.11 10.59 -8.75
N ALA A 169 2.82 11.13 -7.77
CA ALA A 169 4.19 11.63 -7.95
C ALA A 169 5.23 10.53 -8.23
N ASP A 170 4.92 9.26 -7.96
CA ASP A 170 5.90 8.16 -7.96
C ASP A 170 5.80 7.21 -9.17
N GLY A 171 4.90 7.46 -10.11
CA GLY A 171 4.72 6.61 -11.29
C GLY A 171 4.14 5.21 -11.00
N LYS A 172 3.81 4.90 -9.74
CA LYS A 172 3.42 3.54 -9.32
C LYS A 172 1.92 3.32 -9.27
N ARG A 173 1.10 4.37 -9.36
CA ARG A 173 -0.34 4.20 -9.50
C ARG A 173 -0.65 3.73 -10.91
N GLN A 174 -0.56 2.42 -11.07
CA GLN A 174 -1.30 1.66 -12.07
C GLN A 174 -2.70 1.49 -11.50
N CYS A 175 -3.69 1.56 -12.37
CA CYS A 175 -4.98 0.98 -12.04
C CYS A 175 -4.80 -0.51 -11.72
#